data_AF-A0A5N9F3D6-F1
#
_entry.id   AF-A0A5N9F3D6-F1
#
_cell.length_a   1.000
_cell.length_b   1.000
_cell.length_c   1.000
_cell.angle_alpha   90.00
_cell.angle_beta   90.00
_cell.angle_gamma   90.00
#
_symmetry.space_group_name_H-M   'P 1'
#
loop_
_entity.id
_entity.type
_entity.pdbx_description
1 polymer ?
#
loop_
_entity_poly.entity_id
_entity_poly.type
_entity_poly.pdbx_seq_one_letter_code
_entity_poly.pdbx_strand_id
1 'polypeptide(L)'
;MPADSEDRDVGWNAAQVAAWNPPFREVQVTHYEAVKNHAREFRADITAEELEQEIVMGPVTEPRPVEVCMGQMAWDTVAHGGQIAYLRGFFICMGWFG
;
A
#
# COMPACT_ATOMS: atom_id res chain seq x y z
N MET A 1 12.53 11.94 22.18
CA MET A 1 12.11 12.90 21.14
C MET A 1 10.62 13.17 21.38
N PRO A 2 10.14 14.43 21.41
CA PRO A 2 8.71 14.69 21.43
C PRO A 2 8.07 14.18 20.13
N ALA A 3 6.82 13.74 20.18
CA ALA A 3 6.06 13.34 19.00
C ALA A 3 5.94 14.54 18.04
N ASP A 4 6.27 14.35 16.77
CA ASP A 4 6.10 15.37 15.74
C ASP A 4 4.60 15.65 15.59
N SER A 5 4.18 16.91 15.72
CA SER A 5 2.77 17.30 15.58
C SER A 5 2.23 17.09 14.16
N GLU A 6 3.12 16.88 13.20
CA GLU A 6 2.81 16.51 11.82
C GLU A 6 2.84 15.00 11.58
N ASP A 7 3.12 14.18 12.59
CA ASP A 7 3.10 12.73 12.46
C ASP A 7 1.67 12.24 12.16
N ARG A 8 1.49 11.68 10.98
CA ARG A 8 0.21 11.15 10.48
C ARG A 8 0.09 9.65 10.73
N ASP A 9 0.91 9.07 11.62
CA ASP A 9 1.01 7.64 11.89
C ASP A 9 1.38 6.80 10.65
N VAL A 10 2.00 7.43 9.64
CA VAL A 10 2.50 6.79 8.41
C VAL A 10 3.96 7.13 8.10
N GLY A 11 4.66 7.74 9.07
CA GLY A 11 6.13 7.70 9.18
C GLY A 11 6.92 8.82 8.49
N TRP A 12 6.43 9.45 7.42
CA TRP A 12 7.16 10.53 6.72
C TRP A 12 6.42 11.86 6.79
N ASN A 13 7.10 12.92 7.24
CA ASN A 13 6.61 14.29 7.22
C ASN A 13 6.72 14.92 5.81
N ALA A 14 6.10 16.09 5.61
CA ALA A 14 6.07 16.76 4.31
C ALA A 14 7.46 17.07 3.74
N ALA A 15 8.43 17.42 4.58
CA ALA A 15 9.80 17.70 4.15
C ALA A 15 10.52 16.41 3.68
N GLN A 16 10.29 15.29 4.35
CA GLN A 16 10.82 13.98 3.93
C GLN A 16 10.21 13.52 2.61
N VAL A 17 8.90 13.67 2.43
CA VAL A 17 8.22 13.36 1.15
C VAL A 17 8.74 14.25 0.03
N ALA A 18 8.93 15.55 0.26
CA ALA A 18 9.46 16.47 -0.74
C ALA A 18 10.93 16.20 -1.10
N ALA A 19 11.73 15.70 -0.15
CA ALA A 19 13.13 15.32 -0.37
C ALA A 19 13.30 13.93 -1.01
N TRP A 20 12.22 13.14 -1.10
CA TRP A 20 12.29 11.81 -1.67
C TRP A 20 12.48 11.85 -3.19
N ASN A 21 13.49 11.12 -3.66
CA ASN A 21 13.69 10.89 -5.07
C ASN A 21 13.12 9.52 -5.46
N PRO A 22 11.97 9.46 -6.16
CA PRO A 22 11.35 8.19 -6.52
C PRO A 22 12.23 7.40 -7.50
N PRO A 23 12.18 6.06 -7.47
CA PRO A 23 12.77 5.24 -8.53
C PRO A 23 12.19 5.60 -9.90
N PHE A 24 12.91 5.24 -10.97
CA PHE A 24 12.39 5.45 -12.33
C PHE A 24 11.03 4.76 -12.54
N ARG A 25 10.18 5.36 -13.39
CA ARG A 25 8.84 4.85 -13.71
C ARG A 25 8.84 3.37 -14.04
N GLU A 26 9.80 2.91 -14.85
CA GLU A 26 9.90 1.52 -15.28
C GLU A 26 10.12 0.57 -14.10
N VAL A 27 10.94 0.96 -13.12
CA VAL A 27 11.15 0.19 -11.89
C VAL A 27 9.85 0.09 -11.10
N GLN A 28 9.14 1.20 -10.94
CA GLN A 28 7.88 1.24 -10.19
C GLN A 28 6.79 0.38 -10.86
N VAL A 29 6.61 0.52 -12.19
CA VAL A 29 5.62 -0.24 -12.96
C VAL A 29 5.97 -1.73 -12.96
N THR A 30 7.24 -2.08 -13.15
CA THR A 30 7.68 -3.49 -13.12
C THR A 30 7.44 -4.12 -11.76
N HIS A 31 7.75 -3.38 -10.67
CA HIS A 31 7.49 -3.84 -9.32
C HIS A 31 5.99 -4.03 -9.06
N TYR A 32 5.16 -3.06 -9.46
CA TYR A 32 3.71 -3.16 -9.34
C TYR A 32 3.15 -4.40 -10.07
N GLU A 33 3.56 -4.61 -11.33
CA GLU A 33 3.12 -5.77 -12.10
C GLU A 33 3.56 -7.10 -11.47
N ALA A 34 4.80 -7.18 -10.98
CA ALA A 34 5.30 -8.37 -10.30
C ALA A 34 4.52 -8.68 -9.02
N VAL A 35 4.30 -7.69 -8.16
CA VAL A 35 3.55 -7.85 -6.90
C VAL A 35 2.10 -8.19 -7.18
N LYS A 36 1.47 -7.53 -8.15
CA LYS A 36 0.08 -7.82 -8.56
C LYS A 36 -0.07 -9.25 -9.05
N ASN A 37 0.86 -9.74 -9.88
CA ASN A 37 0.80 -11.10 -10.39
C ASN A 37 0.99 -12.11 -9.26
N HIS A 38 1.98 -11.89 -8.40
CA HIS A 38 2.21 -12.75 -7.24
C HIS A 38 1.01 -12.80 -6.29
N ALA A 39 0.36 -11.66 -6.02
CA ALA A 39 -0.84 -11.62 -5.19
C ALA A 39 -2.04 -12.35 -5.83
N ARG A 40 -2.14 -12.35 -7.16
CA ARG A 40 -3.18 -13.11 -7.89
C ARG A 40 -2.94 -14.61 -7.82
N GLU A 41 -1.69 -15.03 -7.98
CA GLU A 41 -1.28 -16.44 -7.84
C GLU A 41 -1.55 -16.93 -6.41
N PHE A 42 -1.08 -16.18 -5.40
CA PHE A 42 -1.34 -16.48 -4.00
C PHE A 42 -2.83 -16.64 -3.68
N ARG A 43 -3.67 -15.72 -4.17
CA ARG A 43 -5.12 -15.79 -3.97
C ARG A 43 -5.77 -16.99 -4.66
N ALA A 44 -5.21 -17.46 -5.78
CA ALA A 44 -5.77 -18.60 -6.51
C ALA A 44 -5.55 -19.92 -5.77
N ASP A 45 -4.44 -20.01 -5.02
CA ASP A 45 -3.95 -21.28 -4.47
C ASP A 45 -4.12 -21.39 -2.94
N ILE A 46 -4.32 -20.29 -2.21
CA ILE A 46 -4.39 -20.30 -0.74
C ILE A 46 -5.59 -21.09 -0.20
N THR A 47 -5.36 -21.90 0.85
CA THR A 47 -6.42 -22.65 1.55
C THR A 47 -7.07 -21.88 2.70
N ALA A 48 -8.21 -22.37 3.19
CA ALA A 48 -8.87 -21.81 4.37
C ALA A 48 -7.99 -21.92 5.62
N GLU A 49 -7.29 -23.05 5.79
CA GLU A 49 -6.38 -23.26 6.91
C GLU A 49 -5.18 -22.30 6.85
N GLU A 50 -4.68 -21.99 5.65
CA GLU A 50 -3.61 -21.01 5.45
C GLU A 50 -4.09 -19.57 5.74
N LEU A 51 -5.35 -19.25 5.44
CA LEU A 51 -5.95 -17.95 5.77
C LEU A 51 -6.07 -17.71 7.28
N GLU A 52 -6.31 -18.76 8.05
CA GLU A 52 -6.43 -18.71 9.52
C GLU A 52 -5.06 -18.63 10.24
N GLN A 53 -3.95 -18.86 9.53
CA GLN A 53 -2.61 -18.79 10.15
C GLN A 53 -2.31 -17.37 10.63
N GLU A 54 -1.78 -17.27 11.86
CA GLU A 54 -1.34 -16.00 12.39
C GLU A 54 0.05 -15.62 11.88
N ILE A 55 0.16 -14.42 11.33
CA ILE A 55 1.42 -13.83 10.88
C ILE A 55 1.66 -12.48 11.56
N VAL A 56 2.93 -12.14 11.74
CA VAL A 56 3.33 -10.78 12.12
C VAL A 56 3.60 -10.01 10.84
N MET A 57 2.68 -9.09 10.51
CA MET A 57 2.82 -8.15 9.41
C MET A 57 3.18 -6.78 10.00
N GLY A 58 4.44 -6.35 9.81
CA GLY A 58 4.94 -5.11 10.41
C GLY A 58 4.13 -3.87 9.98
N PRO A 59 4.29 -2.69 10.60
CA PRO A 59 5.00 -2.35 11.85
C PRO A 59 4.22 -2.76 13.12
N VAL A 60 3.07 -3.41 12.97
CA VAL A 60 2.26 -3.93 14.08
C VAL A 60 2.89 -5.23 14.59
N THR A 61 3.12 -5.34 15.89
CA THR A 61 3.81 -6.49 16.50
C THR A 61 2.88 -7.64 16.85
N GLU A 62 1.58 -7.37 16.96
CA GLU A 62 0.54 -8.34 17.26
C GLU A 62 0.30 -9.27 16.05
N PRO A 63 0.41 -10.59 16.23
CA PRO A 63 0.03 -11.56 15.21
C PRO A 63 -1.44 -11.41 14.82
N ARG A 64 -1.73 -11.54 13.52
CA ARG A 64 -3.09 -11.49 12.97
C ARG A 64 -3.26 -12.58 11.91
N PRO A 65 -4.49 -13.12 11.73
CA PRO A 65 -4.78 -14.05 10.64
C PRO A 65 -4.40 -13.46 9.28
N VAL A 66 -3.89 -14.30 8.37
CA VAL A 66 -3.57 -13.91 6.98
C VAL A 66 -4.77 -13.23 6.31
N GLU A 67 -5.99 -13.72 6.52
CA GLU A 67 -7.20 -13.10 5.97
C GLU A 67 -7.40 -11.63 6.39
N VAL A 68 -7.11 -11.31 7.66
CA VAL A 68 -7.23 -9.94 8.20
C VAL A 68 -6.16 -9.04 7.55
N CYS A 69 -4.93 -9.55 7.43
CA CYS A 69 -3.85 -8.86 6.74
C CYS A 69 -4.17 -8.60 5.27
N MET A 70 -4.75 -9.57 4.57
CA MET A 70 -5.18 -9.41 3.17
C MET A 70 -6.29 -8.37 3.02
N GLY A 71 -7.27 -8.36 3.93
CA GLY A 71 -8.32 -7.35 3.97
C GLY A 71 -7.74 -5.93 4.13
N GLN A 72 -6.75 -5.76 5.00
CA GLN A 72 -6.04 -4.49 5.16
C GLN A 72 -5.31 -4.07 3.87
N MET A 73 -4.55 -4.97 3.24
CA MET A 73 -3.83 -4.68 1.98
C MET A 73 -4.79 -4.25 0.85
N ALA A 74 -5.96 -4.87 0.76
CA ALA A 74 -6.97 -4.50 -0.22
C ALA A 74 -7.51 -3.08 0.05
N TRP A 75 -7.80 -2.76 1.32
CA TRP A 75 -8.24 -1.42 1.72
C TRP A 75 -7.18 -0.35 1.41
N ASP A 76 -5.92 -0.59 1.78
CA ASP A 76 -4.80 0.33 1.52
C ASP A 76 -4.68 0.62 0.02
N THR A 77 -4.74 -0.43 -0.81
CA THR A 77 -4.62 -0.29 -2.27
C THR A 77 -5.76 0.57 -2.85
N VAL A 78 -6.99 0.39 -2.38
CA VAL A 78 -8.14 1.18 -2.85
C VAL A 78 -8.04 2.64 -2.39
N ALA A 79 -7.70 2.88 -1.13
CA ALA A 79 -7.56 4.22 -0.57
C ALA A 79 -6.47 5.02 -1.31
N HIS A 80 -5.29 4.42 -1.52
CA HIS A 80 -4.20 5.05 -2.25
C HIS A 80 -4.51 5.23 -3.74
N GLY A 81 -5.26 4.31 -4.36
CA GLY A 81 -5.78 4.50 -5.72
C GLY A 81 -6.60 5.79 -5.85
N GLY A 82 -7.39 6.13 -4.82
CA GLY A 82 -8.16 7.38 -4.75
C GLY A 82 -7.29 8.62 -4.65
N GLN A 83 -6.25 8.57 -3.82
CA GLN A 83 -5.29 9.66 -3.69
C GLN A 83 -4.55 9.91 -5.01
N ILE A 84 -4.12 8.85 -5.70
CA ILE A 84 -3.47 8.95 -7.01
C ILE A 84 -4.42 9.59 -8.05
N ALA A 85 -5.68 9.13 -8.10
CA ALA A 85 -6.67 9.69 -9.02
C ALA A 85 -6.96 11.18 -8.73
N TYR A 86 -7.02 11.56 -7.46
CA TYR A 86 -7.17 12.95 -7.04
C TYR A 86 -5.99 13.82 -7.52
N LEU A 87 -4.75 13.39 -7.25
CA LEU A 87 -3.54 14.11 -7.67
C LEU A 87 -3.48 14.24 -9.20
N ARG A 88 -3.82 13.16 -9.93
CA ARG A 88 -3.88 13.19 -11.39
C ARG A 88 -4.95 14.18 -11.90
N GLY A 89 -6.11 14.21 -11.27
CA GLY A 89 -7.16 15.18 -11.59
C GLY A 89 -6.72 16.62 -11.32
N PHE A 90 -5.98 16.84 -10.23
CA PHE A 90 -5.46 18.15 -9.85
C PHE A 90 -4.37 18.66 -10.81
N PHE A 91 -3.42 17.80 -11.21
CA PHE A 91 -2.27 18.22 -12.02
C PHE A 91 -2.50 18.15 -13.54
N ILE A 92 -3.28 17.19 -14.02
CA ILE A 92 -3.46 16.94 -15.47
C ILE A 92 -4.93 16.81 -15.90
N CYS A 93 -5.88 17.23 -15.05
CA CYS A 93 -7.32 17.25 -15.32
C CYS A 93 -7.93 15.90 -15.74
N MET A 94 -7.32 14.77 -15.33
CA MET A 94 -7.87 13.43 -15.54
C MET A 94 -8.10 12.74 -14.19
N GLY A 95 -9.36 12.59 -13.80
CA GLY A 95 -9.75 11.99 -12.52
C GLY A 95 -9.85 10.46 -12.58
N TRP A 96 -10.67 9.90 -11.69
CA TRP A 96 -10.89 8.45 -11.56
C TRP A 96 -11.45 7.80 -12.84
N PHE A 97 -12.34 8.49 -13.56
CA PHE A 97 -13.01 7.96 -14.76
C PHE A 97 -12.30 8.28 -16.09
N GLY A 98 -11.16 8.96 -16.05
CA GLY A 98 -10.50 9.49 -17.24
C GLY A 98 -11.05 10.85 -17.64
#